data_AF-A0ABD5XHI5-F1
#
_entry.id   AF-A0ABD5XHI5-F1
#
_cell.length_a   1.000
_cell.length_b   1.000
_cell.length_c   1.000
_cell.angle_alpha   90.00
_cell.angle_beta   90.00
_cell.angle_gamma   90.00
#
_symmetry.space_group_name_H-M   'P 1'
#
loop_
_entity.id
_entity.type
_entity.pdbx_description
1 polymer ?
#
loop_
_entity_poly.entity_id
_entity_poly.type
_entity_poly.pdbx_seq_one_letter_code
_entity_poly.pdbx_strand_id
1 'polypeptide(L)'
;MPSSTIRDNGSLLSLFDQLDTEEVADRRIGVYILEDVYGKFMADIGREYFGLDDKMRDMNLMSQWGKINVRIQSLDNQSVPGEYSSIAPSLKQIRDRVAHDYDYEPPAGRIADLRELAPEWKEWLTEQAIEYHEVEREQDARQTLIQLTRNTLQEVRQESEWLSSSAVFFEETKTQAQEMLDELERIEGDSNEITRELVDIFSKAKELDHEVDYEEAVDALVEQERQSQVDAYLEEPWRYDD
;
A
#
# COMPACT_ATOMS: atom_id res chain seq x y z
N MET A 1 16.07 -11.58 -22.53
CA MET A 1 16.11 -10.11 -22.32
C MET A 1 15.23 -9.43 -23.36
N PRO A 2 13.90 -9.37 -23.19
CA PRO A 2 13.09 -8.45 -23.98
C PRO A 2 13.16 -7.07 -23.34
N SER A 3 13.86 -6.15 -24.00
CA SER A 3 13.83 -4.72 -23.70
C SER A 3 12.47 -4.18 -24.16
N SER A 4 11.50 -4.09 -23.25
CA SER A 4 10.30 -3.29 -23.49
C SER A 4 10.64 -1.84 -23.21
N THR A 5 10.92 -1.10 -24.28
CA THR A 5 10.95 0.36 -24.28
C THR A 5 9.58 0.87 -23.82
N ILE A 6 9.47 1.25 -22.54
CA ILE A 6 8.32 1.98 -22.02
C ILE A 6 8.28 3.31 -22.78
N ARG A 7 7.22 3.51 -23.56
CA ARG A 7 6.98 4.78 -24.25
C ARG A 7 6.71 5.85 -23.20
N ASP A 8 7.60 6.83 -23.15
CA ASP A 8 7.53 8.05 -22.35
C ASP A 8 6.43 8.97 -22.90
N ASN A 9 5.17 8.61 -22.67
CA ASN A 9 4.08 9.58 -22.69
C ASN A 9 4.25 10.41 -21.41
N GLY A 10 4.45 11.73 -21.57
CA GLY A 10 4.93 12.65 -20.53
C GLY A 10 4.54 12.26 -19.11
N SER A 11 5.56 12.12 -18.26
CA SER A 11 5.44 11.76 -16.84
C SER A 11 4.25 12.47 -16.19
N LEU A 12 3.47 11.78 -15.35
CA LEU A 12 2.40 12.38 -14.53
C LEU A 12 2.93 13.61 -13.74
N LEU A 13 4.21 13.60 -13.36
CA LEU A 13 4.89 14.75 -12.77
C LEU A 13 4.94 15.97 -13.71
N SER A 14 5.11 15.77 -15.02
CA SER A 14 5.04 16.84 -16.02
C SER A 14 3.62 17.38 -16.24
N LEU A 15 2.58 16.58 -15.96
CA LEU A 15 1.21 17.10 -15.90
C LEU A 15 1.00 17.93 -14.64
N PHE A 16 1.53 17.48 -13.50
CA PHE A 16 1.54 18.27 -12.27
C PHE A 16 2.23 19.61 -12.46
N ASP A 17 3.38 19.65 -13.15
CA ASP A 17 4.16 20.88 -13.38
C ASP A 17 3.43 21.94 -14.24
N GLN A 18 2.30 21.59 -14.84
CA GLN A 18 1.45 22.53 -15.61
C GLN A 18 0.36 23.19 -14.76
N LEU A 19 0.15 22.70 -13.53
CA LEU A 19 -0.87 23.22 -12.62
C LEU A 19 -0.39 24.51 -11.94
N ASP A 20 -1.31 25.44 -11.73
CA ASP A 20 -1.07 26.61 -10.89
C ASP A 20 -1.35 26.25 -9.43
N THR A 21 -0.31 25.95 -8.66
CA THR A 21 -0.47 25.53 -7.25
C THR A 21 -0.92 26.66 -6.33
N GLU A 22 -1.04 27.92 -6.81
CA GLU A 22 -1.71 29.00 -6.09
C GLU A 22 -3.25 28.87 -6.17
N GLU A 23 -3.78 28.20 -7.19
CA GLU A 23 -5.21 27.96 -7.37
C GLU A 23 -5.67 26.70 -6.62
N VAL A 24 -6.75 26.82 -5.83
CA VAL A 24 -7.28 25.71 -5.00
C VAL A 24 -7.69 24.52 -5.87
N ALA A 25 -8.35 24.77 -6.99
CA ALA A 25 -8.83 23.72 -7.90
C ALA A 25 -7.66 22.90 -8.47
N ASP A 26 -6.61 23.57 -8.89
CA ASP A 26 -5.39 22.96 -9.42
C ASP A 26 -4.65 22.18 -8.33
N ARG A 27 -4.60 22.67 -7.08
CA ARG A 27 -4.07 21.89 -5.95
C ARG A 27 -4.86 20.61 -5.71
N ARG A 28 -6.19 20.65 -5.79
CA ARG A 28 -7.05 19.46 -5.64
C ARG A 28 -6.77 18.44 -6.73
N ILE A 29 -6.58 18.87 -7.98
CA ILE A 29 -6.16 17.99 -9.09
C ILE A 29 -4.76 17.42 -8.83
N GLY A 30 -3.83 18.25 -8.38
CA GLY A 30 -2.46 17.87 -8.08
C GLY A 30 -2.35 16.75 -7.05
N VAL A 31 -3.25 16.71 -6.06
CA VAL A 31 -3.33 15.61 -5.07
C VAL A 31 -3.54 14.26 -5.75
N TYR A 32 -4.49 14.15 -6.67
CA TYR A 32 -4.77 12.89 -7.38
C TYR A 32 -3.62 12.51 -8.32
N ILE A 33 -3.00 13.49 -8.99
CA ILE A 33 -1.81 13.22 -9.82
C ILE A 33 -0.67 12.65 -8.97
N LEU A 34 -0.43 13.22 -7.78
CA LEU A 34 0.60 12.70 -6.88
C LEU A 34 0.24 11.31 -6.35
N GLU A 35 -1.03 11.03 -6.01
CA GLU A 35 -1.48 9.70 -5.59
C GLU A 35 -1.16 8.66 -6.67
N ASP A 36 -1.48 8.97 -7.93
CA ASP A 36 -1.17 8.13 -9.08
C ASP A 36 0.34 7.95 -9.31
N VAL A 37 1.15 9.00 -9.12
CA VAL A 37 2.62 8.91 -9.25
C VAL A 37 3.19 7.94 -8.22
N TYR A 38 2.88 8.15 -6.95
CA TYR A 38 3.41 7.32 -5.86
C TYR A 38 2.89 5.89 -5.96
N GLY A 39 1.59 5.72 -6.22
CA GLY A 39 0.99 4.40 -6.43
C GLY A 39 1.60 3.67 -7.62
N LYS A 40 1.84 4.36 -8.73
CA LYS A 40 2.50 3.76 -9.90
C LYS A 40 3.93 3.31 -9.57
N PHE A 41 4.72 4.13 -8.89
CA PHE A 41 6.07 3.74 -8.49
C PHE A 41 6.05 2.49 -7.60
N MET A 42 5.18 2.43 -6.61
CA MET A 42 5.01 1.27 -5.74
C MET A 42 4.59 0.02 -6.50
N ALA A 43 3.58 0.12 -7.37
CA ALA A 43 3.11 -1.03 -8.12
C ALA A 43 4.17 -1.54 -9.12
N ASP A 44 4.85 -0.63 -9.82
CA ASP A 44 5.87 -1.02 -10.80
C ASP A 44 7.09 -1.65 -10.11
N ILE A 45 7.62 -1.03 -9.05
CA ILE A 45 8.77 -1.55 -8.28
C ILE A 45 8.39 -2.80 -7.49
N GLY A 46 7.21 -2.78 -6.84
CA GLY A 46 6.61 -3.89 -6.09
C GLY A 46 6.57 -5.18 -6.89
N ARG A 47 6.05 -5.10 -8.11
CA ARG A 47 5.96 -6.24 -9.01
C ARG A 47 7.33 -6.69 -9.53
N GLU A 48 8.20 -5.75 -9.87
CA GLU A 48 9.49 -6.08 -10.51
C GLU A 48 10.49 -6.71 -9.53
N TYR A 49 10.50 -6.25 -8.28
CA TYR A 49 11.56 -6.56 -7.32
C TYR A 49 11.07 -7.22 -6.03
N PHE A 50 9.87 -6.88 -5.53
CA PHE A 50 9.35 -7.42 -4.27
C PHE A 50 8.48 -8.67 -4.45
N GLY A 51 8.30 -9.14 -5.70
CA GLY A 51 7.47 -10.31 -6.01
C GLY A 51 5.98 -10.12 -5.71
N LEU A 52 5.51 -8.87 -5.63
CA LEU A 52 4.10 -8.54 -5.40
C LEU A 52 3.28 -8.75 -6.67
N ASP A 53 1.98 -9.03 -6.50
CA ASP A 53 1.10 -9.37 -7.62
C ASP A 53 0.67 -8.14 -8.45
N ASP A 54 0.03 -8.40 -9.60
CA ASP A 54 -0.47 -7.33 -10.47
C ASP A 54 -1.64 -6.54 -9.84
N LYS A 55 -2.26 -7.05 -8.76
CA LYS A 55 -3.37 -6.37 -8.07
C LYS A 55 -2.89 -5.18 -7.23
N MET A 56 -1.58 -5.06 -7.00
CA MET A 56 -0.98 -3.87 -6.36
C MET A 56 -1.48 -2.55 -6.97
N ARG A 57 -1.77 -2.51 -8.26
CA ARG A 57 -2.30 -1.31 -8.93
C ARG A 57 -3.72 -0.93 -8.51
N ASP A 58 -4.51 -1.90 -8.09
CA ASP A 58 -5.91 -1.73 -7.71
C ASP A 58 -6.04 -1.42 -6.20
N MET A 59 -4.98 -1.63 -5.43
CA MET A 59 -4.92 -1.34 -4.00
C MET A 59 -4.81 0.16 -3.73
N ASN A 60 -5.34 0.62 -2.59
CA ASN A 60 -5.15 1.99 -2.15
C ASN A 60 -3.67 2.27 -1.76
N LEU A 61 -3.27 3.55 -1.77
CA LEU A 61 -1.89 3.98 -1.53
C LEU A 61 -1.29 3.45 -0.21
N MET A 62 -2.11 3.35 0.86
CA MET A 62 -1.64 2.87 2.15
C MET A 62 -1.43 1.36 2.17
N SER A 63 -2.33 0.59 1.56
CA SER A 63 -2.15 -0.86 1.43
C SER A 63 -0.89 -1.17 0.60
N GLN A 64 -0.69 -0.49 -0.53
CA GLN A 64 0.53 -0.62 -1.33
C GLN A 64 1.80 -0.32 -0.51
N TRP A 65 1.79 0.79 0.23
CA TRP A 65 2.92 1.17 1.07
C TRP A 65 3.15 0.18 2.21
N GLY A 66 2.10 -0.34 2.83
CA GLY A 66 2.19 -1.37 3.86
C GLY A 66 2.91 -2.61 3.38
N LYS A 67 2.45 -3.19 2.25
CA LYS A 67 3.10 -4.37 1.65
C LYS A 67 4.57 -4.14 1.36
N ILE A 68 4.93 -3.01 0.75
CA ILE A 68 6.33 -2.69 0.46
C ILE A 68 7.14 -2.44 1.73
N ASN A 69 6.61 -1.68 2.68
CA ASN A 69 7.30 -1.36 3.92
C ASN A 69 7.62 -2.62 4.73
N VAL A 70 6.73 -3.62 4.76
CA VAL A 70 7.04 -4.92 5.39
C VAL A 70 8.27 -5.58 4.77
N ARG A 71 8.40 -5.53 3.43
CA ARG A 71 9.53 -6.14 2.71
C ARG A 71 10.82 -5.39 2.99
N ILE A 72 10.78 -4.06 2.99
CA ILE A 72 11.94 -3.24 3.35
C ILE A 72 12.35 -3.52 4.80
N GLN A 73 11.40 -3.61 5.74
CA GLN A 73 11.68 -3.90 7.14
C GLN A 73 12.22 -5.31 7.39
N SER A 74 12.07 -6.23 6.44
CA SER A 74 12.68 -7.55 6.52
C SER A 74 14.17 -7.58 6.17
N LEU A 75 14.69 -6.50 5.58
CA LEU A 75 16.13 -6.33 5.38
C LEU A 75 16.78 -5.95 6.72
N ASP A 76 17.82 -6.69 7.11
CA ASP A 76 18.59 -6.39 8.32
C ASP A 76 19.20 -4.96 8.23
N ASN A 77 18.94 -4.13 9.24
CA ASN A 77 19.45 -2.75 9.40
C ASN A 77 18.90 -1.67 8.45
N GLN A 78 17.87 -1.93 7.67
CA GLN A 78 17.23 -0.88 6.88
C GLN A 78 16.19 -0.14 7.73
N SER A 79 16.29 1.19 7.81
CA SER A 79 15.24 2.02 8.38
C SER A 79 14.75 3.01 7.34
N VAL A 80 13.44 3.07 7.17
CA VAL A 80 12.82 4.02 6.23
C VAL A 80 13.09 5.44 6.72
N PRO A 81 13.71 6.31 5.91
CA PRO A 81 13.88 7.72 6.25
C PRO A 81 12.54 8.34 6.67
N GLY A 82 12.55 9.13 7.74
CA GLY A 82 11.32 9.68 8.34
C GLY A 82 10.49 10.54 7.37
N GLU A 83 11.14 11.19 6.41
CA GLU A 83 10.46 11.95 5.37
C GLU A 83 9.68 11.03 4.40
N TYR A 84 10.25 9.87 4.05
CA TYR A 84 9.65 8.89 3.14
C TYR A 84 8.52 8.10 3.78
N SER A 85 8.66 7.73 5.06
CA SER A 85 7.61 7.02 5.79
C SER A 85 6.32 7.85 5.95
N SER A 86 6.44 9.18 5.88
CA SER A 86 5.31 10.10 6.01
C SER A 86 4.53 10.36 4.71
N ILE A 87 5.08 9.97 3.55
CA ILE A 87 4.51 10.33 2.23
C ILE A 87 3.12 9.73 2.05
N ALA A 88 2.98 8.40 2.11
CA ALA A 88 1.70 7.73 1.89
C ALA A 88 0.63 8.13 2.92
N PRO A 89 0.91 8.16 4.24
CA PRO A 89 -0.06 8.65 5.22
C PRO A 89 -0.48 10.11 5.00
N SER A 90 0.48 10.98 4.68
CA SER A 90 0.20 12.41 4.42
C SER A 90 -0.66 12.60 3.18
N LEU A 91 -0.35 11.89 2.10
CA LEU A 91 -1.06 12.02 0.84
C LEU A 91 -2.48 11.45 0.94
N LYS A 92 -2.65 10.30 1.60
CA LYS A 92 -3.98 9.76 1.94
C LYS A 92 -4.80 10.76 2.73
N GLN A 93 -4.25 11.34 3.80
CA GLN A 93 -4.98 12.30 4.62
C GLN A 93 -5.46 13.52 3.82
N ILE A 94 -4.60 14.05 2.94
CA ILE A 94 -4.97 15.18 2.08
C ILE A 94 -6.03 14.75 1.08
N ARG A 95 -5.87 13.60 0.43
CA ARG A 95 -6.83 13.10 -0.56
C ARG A 95 -8.21 12.83 0.04
N ASP A 96 -8.28 12.20 1.20
CA ASP A 96 -9.55 11.93 1.88
C ASP A 96 -10.29 13.24 2.19
N ARG A 97 -9.57 14.28 2.60
CA ARG A 97 -10.18 15.60 2.78
C ARG A 97 -10.64 16.21 1.46
N VAL A 98 -9.85 16.12 0.38
CA VAL A 98 -10.26 16.59 -0.94
C VAL A 98 -11.53 15.87 -1.41
N ALA A 99 -11.61 14.56 -1.19
CA ALA A 99 -12.74 13.74 -1.64
C ALA A 99 -14.03 14.02 -0.86
N HIS A 100 -13.94 14.32 0.45
CA HIS A 100 -15.12 14.43 1.32
C HIS A 100 -15.46 15.86 1.74
N ASP A 101 -14.57 16.82 1.54
CA ASP A 101 -14.77 18.23 1.89
C ASP A 101 -14.56 19.11 0.65
N TYR A 102 -15.67 19.65 0.12
CA TYR A 102 -15.67 20.51 -1.05
C TYR A 102 -14.91 21.82 -0.81
N ASP A 103 -14.93 22.33 0.42
CA ASP A 103 -14.30 23.60 0.80
C ASP A 103 -12.86 23.39 1.27
N TYR A 104 -12.39 22.15 1.35
CA TYR A 104 -11.02 21.87 1.75
C TYR A 104 -10.01 22.40 0.72
N GLU A 105 -9.07 23.19 1.24
CA GLU A 105 -7.94 23.73 0.50
C GLU A 105 -6.66 22.94 0.85
N PRO A 106 -6.12 22.13 -0.08
CA PRO A 106 -4.88 21.41 0.16
C PRO A 106 -3.72 22.39 0.43
N PRO A 107 -2.81 22.12 1.38
CA PRO A 107 -1.72 23.03 1.70
C PRO A 107 -0.70 23.09 0.54
N ALA A 108 -0.59 24.26 -0.12
CA ALA A 108 0.28 24.46 -1.29
C ALA A 108 1.72 23.99 -1.05
N GLY A 109 2.33 24.38 0.07
CA GLY A 109 3.69 23.96 0.42
C GLY A 109 3.85 22.45 0.51
N ARG A 110 2.90 21.75 1.15
CA ARG A 110 2.99 20.28 1.28
C ARG A 110 2.84 19.57 -0.06
N ILE A 111 2.00 20.08 -0.96
CA ILE A 111 1.80 19.55 -2.31
C ILE A 111 3.05 19.73 -3.16
N ALA A 112 3.72 20.90 -3.05
CA ALA A 112 5.01 21.14 -3.68
C ALA A 112 6.11 20.23 -3.11
N ASP A 113 6.20 20.07 -1.79
CA ASP A 113 7.20 19.20 -1.14
C ASP A 113 7.07 17.75 -1.63
N LEU A 114 5.84 17.22 -1.71
CA LEU A 114 5.58 15.87 -2.21
C LEU A 114 5.98 15.73 -3.69
N ARG A 115 5.71 16.75 -4.51
CA ARG A 115 6.16 16.77 -5.91
C ARG A 115 7.69 16.74 -6.02
N GLU A 116 8.39 17.51 -5.21
CA GLU A 116 9.86 17.59 -5.21
C GLU A 116 10.50 16.28 -4.73
N LEU A 117 9.91 15.62 -3.72
CA LEU A 117 10.41 14.37 -3.16
C LEU A 117 10.17 13.15 -4.06
N ALA A 118 9.19 13.19 -4.97
CA ALA A 118 8.78 12.00 -5.74
C ALA A 118 9.94 11.31 -6.51
N PRO A 119 10.85 12.02 -7.20
CA PRO A 119 11.98 11.38 -7.89
C PRO A 119 12.98 10.73 -6.93
N GLU A 120 13.36 11.42 -5.85
CA GLU A 120 14.30 10.92 -4.84
C GLU A 120 13.74 9.71 -4.12
N TRP A 121 12.46 9.76 -3.76
CA TRP A 121 11.76 8.66 -3.14
C TRP A 121 11.70 7.42 -4.06
N LYS A 122 11.46 7.62 -5.36
CA LYS A 122 11.49 6.52 -6.33
C LYS A 122 12.87 5.88 -6.41
N GLU A 123 13.93 6.69 -6.46
CA GLU A 123 15.30 6.21 -6.53
C GLU A 123 15.64 5.39 -5.28
N TRP A 124 15.41 5.96 -4.09
CA TRP A 124 15.58 5.25 -2.83
C TRP A 124 14.78 3.94 -2.80
N LEU A 125 13.50 3.97 -3.16
CA LEU A 125 12.65 2.79 -3.16
C LEU A 125 13.18 1.70 -4.11
N THR A 126 13.73 2.11 -5.26
CA THR A 126 14.34 1.19 -6.22
C THR A 126 15.60 0.55 -5.65
N GLU A 127 16.45 1.31 -4.95
CA GLU A 127 17.66 0.78 -4.30
C GLU A 127 17.30 -0.29 -3.25
N GLN A 128 16.31 0.02 -2.39
CA GLN A 128 15.82 -0.93 -1.38
C GLN A 128 15.24 -2.20 -2.00
N ALA A 129 14.51 -2.05 -3.10
CA ALA A 129 13.91 -3.18 -3.79
C ALA A 129 14.95 -4.07 -4.48
N ILE A 130 16.00 -3.48 -5.05
CA ILE A 130 17.13 -4.23 -5.61
C ILE A 130 17.83 -5.03 -4.50
N GLU A 131 18.11 -4.40 -3.36
CA GLU A 131 18.75 -5.07 -2.22
C GLU A 131 17.89 -6.23 -1.69
N TYR A 132 16.59 -6.03 -1.52
CA TYR A 132 15.64 -7.09 -1.17
C TYR A 132 15.71 -8.27 -2.13
N HIS A 133 15.66 -7.99 -3.44
CA HIS A 133 15.69 -9.02 -4.47
C HIS A 133 17.01 -9.79 -4.50
N GLU A 134 18.12 -9.13 -4.19
CA GLU A 134 19.42 -9.78 -4.06
C GLU A 134 19.46 -10.71 -2.85
N VAL A 135 19.00 -10.25 -1.68
CA VAL A 135 18.92 -11.06 -0.46
C VAL A 135 18.00 -12.27 -0.66
N GLU A 136 16.82 -12.08 -1.25
CA GLU A 136 15.86 -13.16 -1.51
C GLU A 136 16.49 -14.28 -2.36
N ARG A 137 17.30 -13.94 -3.36
CA ARG A 137 17.96 -14.91 -4.26
C ARG A 137 19.05 -15.74 -3.58
N GLU A 138 19.59 -15.27 -2.46
CA GLU A 138 20.61 -15.98 -1.69
C GLU A 138 20.02 -16.94 -0.65
N GLN A 139 18.72 -16.83 -0.35
CA GLN A 139 18.04 -17.66 0.63
C GLN A 139 17.84 -19.10 0.14
N ASP A 140 17.96 -20.04 1.08
CA ASP A 140 17.51 -21.42 0.83
C ASP A 140 15.98 -21.55 0.90
N ALA A 141 15.44 -22.66 0.42
CA ALA A 141 13.99 -22.88 0.35
C ALA A 141 13.27 -22.75 1.70
N ARG A 142 13.94 -23.08 2.82
CA ARG A 142 13.35 -22.96 4.16
C ARG A 142 13.34 -21.49 4.58
N GLN A 143 14.45 -20.78 4.40
CA GLN A 143 14.55 -19.35 4.69
C GLN A 143 13.53 -18.56 3.87
N THR A 144 13.38 -18.85 2.58
CA THR A 144 12.34 -18.25 1.74
C THR A 144 10.95 -18.52 2.31
N LEU A 145 10.64 -19.76 2.72
CA LEU A 145 9.32 -20.09 3.26
C LEU A 145 9.03 -19.35 4.57
N ILE A 146 10.01 -19.26 5.47
CA ILE A 146 9.91 -18.47 6.71
C ILE A 146 9.71 -17.00 6.38
N GLN A 147 10.52 -16.46 5.47
CA GLN A 147 10.45 -15.06 5.08
C GLN A 147 9.08 -14.72 4.50
N LEU A 148 8.58 -15.52 3.55
CA LEU A 148 7.25 -15.35 2.96
C LEU A 148 6.14 -15.45 3.99
N THR A 149 6.24 -16.40 4.94
CA THR A 149 5.25 -16.56 6.02
C THR A 149 5.22 -15.34 6.92
N ARG A 150 6.39 -14.90 7.40
CA ARG A 150 6.56 -13.69 8.23
C ARG A 150 6.03 -12.46 7.53
N ASN A 151 6.43 -12.27 6.29
CA ASN A 151 6.01 -11.20 5.41
C ASN A 151 4.48 -11.14 5.28
N THR A 152 3.83 -12.29 5.03
CA THR A 152 2.37 -12.39 4.90
C THR A 152 1.69 -12.01 6.23
N LEU A 153 2.15 -12.55 7.36
CA LEU A 153 1.56 -12.27 8.67
C LEU A 153 1.75 -10.80 9.10
N GLN A 154 2.90 -10.20 8.78
CA GLN A 154 3.18 -8.79 9.06
C GLN A 154 2.29 -7.86 8.22
N GLU A 155 2.03 -8.19 6.95
CA GLU A 155 1.08 -7.47 6.11
C GLU A 155 -0.32 -7.50 6.68
N VAL A 156 -0.84 -8.70 6.96
CA VAL A 156 -2.16 -8.90 7.60
C VAL A 156 -2.28 -8.06 8.86
N ARG A 157 -1.25 -8.08 9.72
CA ARG A 157 -1.25 -7.33 10.98
C ARG A 157 -1.27 -5.82 10.73
N GLN A 158 -0.50 -5.35 9.74
CA GLN A 158 -0.44 -3.94 9.38
C GLN A 158 -1.77 -3.47 8.78
N GLU A 159 -2.33 -4.19 7.81
CA GLU A 159 -3.64 -3.90 7.20
C GLU A 159 -4.76 -3.88 8.26
N SER A 160 -4.79 -4.88 9.13
CA SER A 160 -5.75 -4.93 10.23
C SER A 160 -5.64 -3.72 11.16
N GLU A 161 -4.43 -3.21 11.43
CA GLU A 161 -4.25 -2.00 12.26
C GLU A 161 -4.76 -0.72 11.58
N TRP A 162 -4.71 -0.65 10.25
CA TRP A 162 -5.29 0.48 9.52
C TRP A 162 -6.83 0.42 9.49
N LEU A 163 -7.39 -0.78 9.39
CA LEU A 163 -8.83 -1.03 9.30
C LEU A 163 -9.54 -1.08 10.67
N SER A 164 -8.82 -1.41 11.75
CA SER A 164 -9.40 -1.62 13.10
C SER A 164 -10.03 -0.40 13.74
N SER A 165 -9.85 0.80 13.17
CA SER A 165 -10.64 1.98 13.57
C SER A 165 -12.16 1.78 13.44
N SER A 166 -12.60 0.71 12.76
CA SER A 166 -14.01 0.48 12.38
C SER A 166 -14.67 -0.79 12.95
N ALA A 167 -13.93 -1.84 13.34
CA ALA A 167 -14.55 -3.13 13.71
C ALA A 167 -13.71 -4.04 14.63
N VAL A 168 -14.40 -4.77 15.53
CA VAL A 168 -13.84 -5.77 16.46
C VAL A 168 -13.12 -6.93 15.73
N PHE A 169 -13.58 -7.24 14.51
CA PHE A 169 -13.02 -8.30 13.69
C PHE A 169 -11.51 -8.11 13.41
N PHE A 170 -11.08 -6.90 13.05
CA PHE A 170 -9.68 -6.64 12.73
C PHE A 170 -8.74 -6.80 13.94
N GLU A 171 -9.22 -6.63 15.17
CA GLU A 171 -8.43 -6.91 16.38
C GLU A 171 -8.22 -8.42 16.61
N GLU A 172 -9.21 -9.25 16.26
CA GLU A 172 -9.05 -10.71 16.29
C GLU A 172 -8.03 -11.15 15.23
N THR A 173 -8.16 -10.67 14.00
CA THR A 173 -7.21 -10.96 12.90
C THR A 173 -5.79 -10.52 13.24
N LYS A 174 -5.63 -9.32 13.81
CA LYS A 174 -4.33 -8.81 14.29
C LYS A 174 -3.72 -9.70 15.36
N THR A 175 -4.54 -10.18 16.30
CA THR A 175 -4.10 -11.07 17.38
C THR A 175 -3.69 -12.43 16.82
N GLN A 176 -4.49 -13.03 15.93
CA GLN A 176 -4.16 -14.29 15.28
C GLN A 176 -2.86 -14.20 14.47
N ALA A 177 -2.66 -13.12 13.73
CA ALA A 177 -1.42 -12.89 12.98
C ALA A 177 -0.20 -12.81 13.92
N GLN A 178 -0.35 -12.17 15.09
CA GLN A 178 0.73 -12.12 16.08
C GLN A 178 1.02 -13.48 16.71
N GLU A 179 0.00 -14.26 17.06
CA GLU A 179 0.19 -15.62 17.59
C GLU A 179 0.92 -16.53 16.59
N MET A 180 0.57 -16.43 15.30
CA MET A 180 1.28 -17.18 14.24
C MET A 180 2.72 -16.70 14.03
N LEU A 181 3.01 -15.41 14.23
CA LEU A 181 4.38 -14.89 14.18
C LEU A 181 5.23 -15.46 15.33
N ASP A 182 4.69 -15.50 16.53
CA ASP A 182 5.36 -16.08 17.71
C ASP A 182 5.61 -17.59 17.50
N GLU A 183 4.65 -18.29 16.90
CA GLU A 183 4.81 -19.72 16.56
C GLU A 183 5.86 -19.94 15.45
N LEU A 184 5.91 -19.06 14.44
CA LEU A 184 6.92 -19.10 13.39
C LEU A 184 8.33 -18.90 13.95
N GLU A 185 8.52 -17.98 14.90
CA GLU A 185 9.82 -17.74 15.56
C GLU A 185 10.29 -18.98 16.33
N ARG A 186 9.36 -19.67 17.03
CA ARG A 186 9.65 -20.95 17.68
C ARG A 186 10.10 -22.01 16.66
N ILE A 187 9.36 -22.19 15.57
CA ILE A 187 9.68 -23.17 14.52
C ILE A 187 11.03 -22.84 13.87
N GLU A 188 11.33 -21.56 13.68
CA GLU A 188 12.60 -21.12 13.12
C GLU A 188 13.78 -21.56 14.00
N GLY A 189 13.64 -21.52 15.33
CA GLY A 189 14.65 -21.96 16.27
C GLY A 189 14.77 -23.48 16.46
N ASP A 190 13.70 -24.24 16.23
CA ASP A 190 13.61 -25.66 16.58
C ASP A 190 14.24 -26.63 15.54
N SER A 191 14.30 -26.25 14.26
CA SER A 191 14.77 -27.14 13.19
C SER A 191 15.33 -26.39 11.99
N ASN A 192 16.39 -26.91 11.37
CA ASN A 192 16.96 -26.38 10.11
C ASN A 192 16.32 -26.98 8.84
N GLU A 193 15.29 -27.82 8.97
CA GLU A 193 14.60 -28.46 7.84
C GLU A 193 13.19 -27.88 7.66
N ILE A 194 12.63 -28.06 6.45
CA ILE A 194 11.22 -27.74 6.20
C ILE A 194 10.35 -28.79 6.92
N THR A 195 9.67 -28.36 7.99
CA THR A 195 8.80 -29.21 8.80
C THR A 195 7.35 -29.12 8.33
N ARG A 196 6.51 -30.06 8.77
CA ARG A 196 5.06 -29.97 8.55
C ARG A 196 4.45 -28.76 9.26
N GLU A 197 4.99 -28.41 10.43
CA GLU A 197 4.54 -27.24 11.20
C GLU A 197 4.78 -25.95 10.40
N LEU A 198 5.95 -25.79 9.77
CA LEU A 198 6.24 -24.63 8.94
C LEU A 198 5.28 -24.51 7.74
N VAL A 199 4.98 -25.64 7.08
CA VAL A 199 4.03 -25.66 5.95
C VAL A 199 2.60 -25.33 6.42
N ASP A 200 2.22 -25.81 7.62
CA ASP A 200 0.90 -25.54 8.20
C ASP A 200 0.72 -24.05 8.54
N ILE A 201 1.71 -23.42 9.18
CA ILE A 201 1.66 -21.97 9.43
C ILE A 201 1.63 -21.19 8.12
N PHE A 202 2.44 -21.56 7.13
CA PHE A 202 2.42 -20.88 5.84
C PHE A 202 1.03 -20.95 5.18
N SER A 203 0.37 -22.11 5.23
CA SER A 203 -1.00 -22.27 4.70
C SER A 203 -1.99 -21.38 5.45
N LYS A 204 -1.95 -21.37 6.79
CA LYS A 204 -2.82 -20.54 7.62
C LYS A 204 -2.59 -19.05 7.39
N ALA A 205 -1.34 -18.64 7.24
CA ALA A 205 -0.99 -17.26 6.92
C ALA A 205 -1.62 -16.83 5.58
N LYS A 206 -1.63 -17.71 4.57
CA LYS A 206 -2.29 -17.45 3.29
C LYS A 206 -3.81 -17.46 3.34
N GLU A 207 -4.40 -18.28 4.20
CA GLU A 207 -5.84 -18.22 4.47
C GLU A 207 -6.22 -16.88 5.12
N LEU A 208 -5.46 -16.44 6.11
CA LEU A 208 -5.70 -15.18 6.81
C LEU A 208 -5.53 -13.95 5.90
N ASP A 209 -4.50 -13.95 5.05
CA ASP A 209 -4.28 -12.92 3.99
C ASP A 209 -5.48 -12.83 3.04
N HIS A 210 -5.99 -13.98 2.59
CA HIS A 210 -7.17 -14.01 1.72
C HIS A 210 -8.46 -13.54 2.42
N GLU A 211 -8.63 -13.81 3.70
CA GLU A 211 -9.77 -13.31 4.47
C GLU A 211 -9.77 -11.78 4.58
N VAL A 212 -8.62 -11.17 4.83
CA VAL A 212 -8.47 -9.70 4.86
C VAL A 212 -8.73 -9.08 3.49
N ASP A 213 -8.12 -9.61 2.43
CA ASP A 213 -8.32 -9.14 1.05
C ASP A 213 -9.81 -9.19 0.64
N TYR A 214 -10.52 -10.27 1.01
CA TYR A 214 -11.94 -10.43 0.71
C TYR A 214 -12.80 -9.37 1.41
N GLU A 215 -12.50 -9.06 2.66
CA GLU A 215 -13.24 -8.07 3.42
C GLU A 215 -12.94 -6.64 2.97
N GLU A 216 -11.69 -6.31 2.66
CA GLU A 216 -11.35 -5.00 2.05
C GLU A 216 -12.13 -4.81 0.75
N ALA A 217 -12.22 -5.85 -0.09
CA ALA A 217 -13.01 -5.79 -1.31
C ALA A 217 -14.52 -5.59 -1.04
N VAL A 218 -15.06 -6.20 0.01
CA VAL A 218 -16.47 -6.01 0.42
C VAL A 218 -16.70 -4.59 0.93
N ASP A 219 -15.84 -4.07 1.79
CA ASP A 219 -15.96 -2.70 2.33
C ASP A 219 -15.83 -1.65 1.22
N ALA A 220 -14.89 -1.84 0.29
CA ALA A 220 -14.75 -0.98 -0.89
C ALA A 220 -16.02 -0.96 -1.76
N LEU A 221 -16.66 -2.12 -1.95
CA LEU A 221 -17.94 -2.23 -2.68
C LEU A 221 -19.07 -1.52 -1.92
N VAL A 222 -19.14 -1.65 -0.60
CA VAL A 222 -20.15 -0.97 0.22
C VAL A 222 -19.99 0.54 0.15
N GLU A 223 -18.77 1.06 0.24
CA GLU A 223 -18.53 2.50 0.13
C GLU A 223 -18.81 3.01 -1.30
N GLN A 224 -18.46 2.24 -2.33
CA GLN A 224 -18.80 2.57 -3.71
C GLN A 224 -20.32 2.65 -3.94
N GLU A 225 -21.08 1.70 -3.38
CA GLU A 225 -22.54 1.70 -3.42
C GLU A 225 -23.11 2.92 -2.68
N ARG A 226 -22.55 3.25 -1.50
CA ARG A 226 -22.93 4.43 -0.71
C ARG A 226 -22.67 5.73 -1.46
N GLN A 227 -21.50 5.86 -2.08
CA GLN A 227 -21.14 7.02 -2.89
C GLN A 227 -22.06 7.13 -4.12
N SER A 228 -22.34 6.02 -4.80
CA SER A 228 -23.28 6.00 -5.94
C SER A 228 -24.69 6.42 -5.53
N GLN A 229 -25.14 6.05 -4.33
CA GLN A 229 -26.41 6.52 -3.77
C GLN A 229 -26.38 8.02 -3.48
N VAL A 230 -25.30 8.53 -2.89
CA VAL A 230 -25.13 9.98 -2.67
C VAL A 230 -25.16 10.74 -4.00
N ASP A 231 -24.42 10.28 -5.00
CA ASP A 231 -24.38 10.90 -6.33
C ASP A 231 -25.77 10.87 -7.00
N ALA A 232 -26.50 9.75 -6.89
CA ALA A 232 -27.89 9.67 -7.38
C ALA A 232 -28.85 10.64 -6.65
N TYR A 233 -28.67 10.84 -5.34
CA TYR A 233 -29.43 11.83 -4.57
C TYR A 233 -29.07 13.28 -4.97
N LEU A 234 -27.82 13.53 -5.35
CA LEU A 234 -27.35 14.85 -5.80
C LEU A 234 -27.74 15.15 -7.26
N GLU A 235 -27.91 14.13 -8.11
CA GLU A 235 -28.40 14.25 -9.49
C GLU A 235 -29.93 14.46 -9.59
N GLU A 236 -30.71 14.20 -8.52
CA GLU A 236 -32.15 14.50 -8.45
C GLU A 236 -32.54 15.59 -7.40
N PRO A 237 -32.08 16.85 -7.49
CA PRO A 237 -32.47 17.89 -6.51
C PRO A 237 -33.96 18.30 -6.55
N TRP A 238 -34.72 17.86 -7.56
CA TRP A 238 -36.00 18.47 -7.95
C TRP A 238 -37.21 17.52 -7.91
N ARG A 239 -37.13 16.38 -7.23
CA ARG A 239 -38.23 15.39 -7.18
C ARG A 239 -39.05 15.34 -5.90
N TYR A 240 -38.77 16.24 -4.95
CA TYR A 240 -39.56 16.38 -3.73
C TYR A 240 -39.99 17.82 -3.50
N ASP A 241 -40.64 18.42 -4.50
CA ASP A 241 -41.58 19.52 -4.29
C ASP A 241 -42.94 19.05 -4.86
N ASP A 242 -43.79 18.52 -3.99
CA ASP A 242 -45.25 18.39 -4.14
C ASP A 242 -45.93 18.68 -2.79
#